data_AF-A0A816EI31-F1
#
_entry.id   AF-A0A816EI31-F1
#
_cell.length_a   1.000
_cell.length_b   1.000
_cell.length_c   1.000
_cell.angle_alpha   90.00
_cell.angle_beta   90.00
_cell.angle_gamma   90.00
#
_symmetry.space_group_name_H-M   'P 1'
#
loop_
_entity.id
_entity.type
_entity.pdbx_description
1 polymer ?
#
loop_
_entity_poly.entity_id
_entity_poly.type
_entity_poly.pdbx_seq_one_letter_code
_entity_poly.pdbx_strand_id
1 'polypeptide(L)'
;MATASATDFTTTATNLFSSLTIEDKEKKFETFSLLWLDRDMNYTSRNWKTQKKLRESINYFKRFNNLSTCEKWIRQRQIQDEKVILIVSGAYGKEILPNIYQLPQLVGVYVYCLNKEIHEKWAKNYKNKVGPIGQEIFIRQFFKTQKMKESDEF
;
A
#
# COMPACT_ATOMS: atom_id res chain seq x y z
N MET A 1 -12.37 64.16 1.29
CA MET A 1 -13.14 62.95 0.91
C MET A 1 -12.20 61.76 1.02
N ALA A 2 -12.65 60.73 1.72
CA ALA A 2 -11.85 59.60 2.18
C ALA A 2 -11.31 58.74 1.03
N THR A 3 -10.07 58.28 1.17
CA THR A 3 -9.59 57.06 0.51
C THR A 3 -9.09 56.10 1.59
N ALA A 4 -9.58 54.87 1.49
CA ALA A 4 -9.50 53.85 2.52
C ALA A 4 -8.12 53.19 2.61
N SER A 5 -7.79 52.81 3.85
CA SER A 5 -6.72 51.89 4.22
C SER A 5 -6.97 50.49 3.67
N ALA A 6 -5.94 49.87 3.11
CA ALA A 6 -5.84 48.43 2.94
C ALA A 6 -4.54 47.98 3.62
N THR A 7 -4.69 47.42 4.82
CA THR A 7 -3.62 46.73 5.54
C THR A 7 -3.41 45.35 4.91
N ASP A 8 -2.28 45.16 4.25
CA ASP A 8 -1.86 43.86 3.72
C ASP A 8 -1.48 42.91 4.87
N PHE A 9 -2.30 41.88 5.06
CA PHE A 9 -1.99 40.70 5.87
C PHE A 9 -1.11 39.73 5.07
N THR A 10 0.21 39.92 5.05
CA THR A 10 1.13 38.97 4.39
C THR A 10 2.40 38.64 5.18
N THR A 11 2.43 38.84 6.51
CA THR A 11 3.68 38.66 7.30
C THR A 11 3.61 37.55 8.36
N THR A 12 2.80 36.50 8.19
CA THR A 12 2.71 35.42 9.22
C THR A 12 2.77 33.98 8.71
N ALA A 13 3.06 33.73 7.42
CA ALA A 13 3.21 32.37 6.91
C ALA A 13 4.68 31.90 6.79
N THR A 14 5.65 32.82 6.76
CA THR A 14 7.07 32.49 6.55
C THR A 14 7.83 32.10 7.82
N ASN A 15 7.30 32.39 9.02
CA ASN A 15 7.99 32.12 10.29
C ASN A 15 7.60 30.82 11.00
N LEU A 16 6.72 29.99 10.43
CA LEU A 16 6.42 28.66 10.97
C LEU A 16 7.27 27.55 10.33
N PHE A 17 7.92 27.83 9.19
CA PHE A 17 8.84 26.87 8.54
C PHE A 17 10.29 26.98 9.03
N SER A 18 10.65 28.06 9.73
CA SER A 18 12.02 28.31 10.19
C SER A 18 12.38 27.69 11.55
N SER A 19 11.45 26.97 12.20
CA SER A 19 11.67 26.35 13.52
C SER A 19 11.77 24.81 13.51
N LEU A 20 11.88 24.18 12.34
CA LEU A 20 12.30 22.78 12.27
C LEU A 20 13.84 22.76 12.32
N THR A 21 14.37 22.50 13.51
CA THR A 21 15.80 22.35 13.75
C THR A 21 16.40 21.25 12.88
N ILE A 22 17.58 21.50 12.30
CA ILE A 22 18.40 20.63 11.43
C ILE A 22 18.98 19.41 12.22
N GLU A 23 18.31 18.99 13.30
CA GLU A 23 18.62 17.78 14.07
C GLU A 23 17.56 16.68 13.93
N ASP A 24 16.51 16.90 13.11
CA ASP A 24 15.74 15.80 12.54
C ASP A 24 16.60 15.15 11.43
N LYS A 25 17.54 14.28 11.82
CA LYS A 25 18.21 13.35 10.91
C LYS A 25 17.18 12.82 9.92
N GLU A 26 17.33 13.15 8.64
CA GLU A 26 16.41 12.86 7.54
C GLU A 26 15.62 11.57 7.78
N LYS A 27 14.45 11.70 8.42
CA LYS A 27 13.56 10.57 8.58
C LYS A 27 12.87 10.44 7.24
N LYS A 28 13.55 9.78 6.29
CA LYS A 28 12.96 9.43 4.99
C LYS A 28 11.64 8.74 5.29
N PHE A 29 10.54 9.44 5.03
CA PHE A 29 9.21 8.90 5.22
C PHE A 29 8.97 7.92 4.09
N GLU A 30 9.14 6.63 4.38
CA GLU A 30 8.75 5.57 3.46
C GLU A 30 7.24 5.66 3.21
N THR A 31 6.86 5.78 1.94
CA THR A 31 5.45 5.79 1.54
C THR A 31 5.03 4.38 1.15
N PHE A 32 3.82 3.98 1.52
CA PHE A 32 3.28 2.67 1.18
C PHE A 32 2.11 2.81 0.20
N SER A 33 2.19 2.06 -0.89
CA SER A 33 1.07 1.80 -1.79
C SER A 33 0.56 0.38 -1.60
N LEU A 34 -0.71 0.27 -1.22
CA LEU A 34 -1.41 -0.99 -1.17
C LEU A 34 -2.15 -1.24 -2.48
N LEU A 35 -1.80 -2.34 -3.14
CA LEU A 35 -2.45 -2.80 -4.35
C LEU A 35 -3.32 -4.01 -4.05
N TRP A 36 -4.53 -4.05 -4.59
CA TRP A 36 -5.39 -5.23 -4.58
C TRP A 36 -5.61 -5.71 -6.01
N LEU A 37 -5.08 -6.89 -6.35
CA LEU A 37 -5.19 -7.52 -7.65
C LEU A 37 -6.10 -8.76 -7.58
N ASP A 38 -7.28 -8.67 -8.17
CA ASP A 38 -8.24 -9.77 -8.20
C ASP A 38 -9.11 -9.70 -9.47
N ARG A 39 -9.41 -10.85 -10.06
CA ARG A 39 -10.19 -10.94 -11.31
C ARG A 39 -11.59 -10.37 -11.13
N ASP A 40 -12.22 -10.71 -10.00
CA ASP A 40 -13.57 -10.28 -9.67
C ASP A 40 -13.55 -9.11 -8.70
N MET A 41 -13.70 -7.91 -9.23
CA MET A 41 -13.82 -6.67 -8.43
C MET A 41 -15.22 -6.46 -7.84
N ASN A 42 -16.20 -7.26 -8.27
CA ASN A 42 -17.58 -7.20 -7.81
C ASN A 42 -17.81 -8.28 -6.77
N TYR A 43 -18.16 -7.84 -5.57
CA TYR A 43 -17.80 -8.51 -4.34
C TYR A 43 -18.93 -9.30 -3.70
N THR A 44 -18.58 -10.48 -3.20
CA THR A 44 -19.19 -11.01 -1.99
C THR A 44 -19.04 -9.98 -0.87
N SER A 45 -20.07 -9.80 -0.03
CA SER A 45 -20.13 -8.74 1.01
C SER A 45 -18.91 -8.66 1.94
N ARG A 46 -18.18 -9.78 2.11
CA ARG A 46 -16.96 -9.88 2.93
C ARG A 46 -15.81 -9.02 2.39
N ASN A 47 -15.49 -9.16 1.12
CA ASN A 47 -14.34 -8.47 0.54
C ASN A 47 -14.55 -6.95 0.47
N TRP A 48 -15.79 -6.49 0.31
CA TRP A 48 -16.14 -5.07 0.42
C TRP A 48 -15.77 -4.50 1.80
N LYS A 49 -16.12 -5.20 2.88
CA LYS A 49 -15.79 -4.79 4.25
C LYS A 49 -14.28 -4.73 4.46
N THR A 50 -13.55 -5.76 4.02
CA THR A 50 -12.09 -5.77 4.10
C THR A 50 -11.49 -4.58 3.35
N GLN A 51 -11.92 -4.33 2.11
CA GLN A 51 -11.42 -3.20 1.33
C GLN A 51 -11.76 -1.84 1.93
N LYS A 52 -12.93 -1.70 2.56
CA LYS A 52 -13.32 -0.46 3.21
C LYS A 52 -12.34 -0.13 4.34
N LYS A 53 -12.10 -1.09 5.24
CA LYS A 53 -11.13 -0.95 6.34
C LYS A 53 -9.72 -0.64 5.81
N LEU A 54 -9.28 -1.35 4.76
CA LEU A 54 -7.97 -1.09 4.13
C LEU A 54 -7.81 0.34 3.60
N ARG A 55 -8.86 0.89 3.01
CA ARG A 55 -8.85 2.28 2.52
C ARG A 55 -8.77 3.29 3.65
N GLU A 56 -9.36 2.98 4.80
CA GLU A 56 -9.37 3.86 5.97
C GLU A 56 -7.99 3.87 6.67
N SER A 57 -7.23 2.77 6.60
CA SER A 57 -5.94 2.65 7.30
C SER A 57 -4.70 3.05 6.47
N ILE A 58 -4.80 3.27 5.15
CA ILE A 58 -3.61 3.36 4.26
C ILE A 58 -3.67 4.58 3.34
N ASN A 59 -2.54 5.29 3.24
CA ASN A 59 -2.37 6.50 2.44
C ASN A 59 -2.74 6.34 0.95
N TYR A 60 -2.44 5.18 0.36
CA TYR A 60 -2.73 4.91 -1.05
C TYR A 60 -3.20 3.47 -1.26
N PHE A 61 -4.46 3.33 -1.67
CA PHE A 61 -5.07 2.04 -2.03
C PHE A 61 -5.52 2.05 -3.49
N LYS A 62 -5.05 1.09 -4.28
CA LYS A 62 -5.45 0.94 -5.68
C LYS A 62 -5.83 -0.49 -6.03
N ARG A 63 -6.86 -0.63 -6.86
CA ARG A 63 -7.37 -1.92 -7.33
C ARG A 63 -6.98 -2.17 -8.77
N PHE A 64 -6.76 -3.44 -9.08
CA PHE A 64 -6.56 -3.94 -10.43
C PHE A 64 -7.36 -5.23 -10.63
N ASN A 65 -7.97 -5.37 -11.80
CA ASN A 65 -8.56 -6.63 -12.28
C ASN A 65 -7.73 -7.32 -13.36
N ASN A 66 -6.70 -6.64 -13.84
CA ASN A 66 -5.86 -7.07 -14.94
C ASN A 66 -4.40 -7.14 -14.48
N LEU A 67 -3.78 -8.29 -14.74
CA LEU A 67 -2.40 -8.59 -14.41
C LEU A 67 -1.41 -7.62 -15.08
N SER A 68 -1.54 -7.43 -16.39
CA SER A 68 -0.65 -6.59 -17.19
C SER A 68 -0.70 -5.13 -16.73
N THR A 69 -1.90 -4.61 -16.46
CA THR A 69 -2.05 -3.24 -15.94
C THR A 69 -1.44 -3.09 -14.54
N CYS A 70 -1.61 -4.09 -13.67
CA CYS A 70 -1.00 -4.09 -12.34
C CYS A 70 0.53 -4.14 -12.42
N GLU A 71 1.08 -5.08 -13.19
CA GLU A 71 2.52 -5.23 -13.38
C GLU A 71 3.16 -3.95 -13.94
N LYS A 72 2.56 -3.40 -15.01
CA LYS A 72 3.02 -2.14 -15.62
C LYS A 72 3.05 -1.02 -14.58
N TRP A 73 2.02 -0.92 -13.74
CA TRP A 73 1.95 0.10 -12.71
C TRP A 73 3.08 -0.04 -11.67
N ILE A 74 3.36 -1.26 -11.19
CA ILE A 74 4.44 -1.51 -10.23
C ILE A 74 5.80 -1.13 -10.83
N ARG A 75 6.04 -1.51 -12.09
CA ARG A 75 7.31 -1.23 -12.78
C ARG A 75 7.56 0.25 -13.07
N GLN A 76 6.49 0.99 -13.39
CA GLN A 76 6.60 2.41 -13.72
C GLN A 76 6.90 3.29 -12.50
N ARG A 77 6.64 2.81 -11.29
CA ARG A 77 7.00 3.48 -10.05
C ARG A 77 8.43 3.12 -9.67
N GLN A 78 9.40 3.89 -10.19
CA GLN A 78 10.80 3.87 -9.79
C GLN A 78 11.10 4.89 -8.68
N ILE A 79 10.16 5.12 -7.78
CA ILE A 79 10.37 6.04 -6.65
C ILE A 79 11.18 5.28 -5.60
N GLN A 80 12.41 5.75 -5.33
CA GLN A 80 13.35 5.06 -4.42
C GLN A 80 12.79 4.86 -3.00
N ASP A 81 11.78 5.63 -2.62
CA ASP A 81 11.20 5.65 -1.26
C ASP A 81 9.72 5.19 -1.22
N GLU A 82 9.21 4.60 -2.31
CA GLU A 82 7.87 4.01 -2.33
C GLU A 82 7.91 2.49 -2.22
N LYS A 83 7.23 1.97 -1.19
CA LYS A 83 7.05 0.55 -0.94
C LYS A 83 5.68 0.09 -1.44
N VAL A 84 5.68 -1.00 -2.18
CA VAL A 84 4.49 -1.65 -2.71
C VAL A 84 4.19 -2.89 -1.91
N ILE A 85 2.95 -2.97 -1.42
CA ILE A 85 2.37 -4.18 -0.86
C ILE A 85 1.25 -4.63 -1.77
N LEU A 86 1.27 -5.91 -2.14
CA LEU A 86 0.30 -6.50 -3.06
C LEU A 86 -0.57 -7.53 -2.35
N ILE A 87 -1.87 -7.27 -2.28
CA ILE A 87 -2.88 -8.28 -2.01
C ILE A 87 -3.30 -8.89 -3.35
N VAL A 88 -3.24 -10.21 -3.46
CA VAL A 88 -3.53 -10.92 -4.72
C VAL A 88 -4.33 -12.20 -4.47
N SER A 89 -5.21 -12.56 -5.40
CA SER A 89 -5.84 -13.89 -5.37
C SER A 89 -4.81 -15.01 -5.61
N GLY A 90 -5.10 -16.23 -5.16
CA GLY A 90 -4.19 -17.37 -5.34
C GLY A 90 -3.79 -17.63 -6.80
N ALA A 91 -4.75 -17.49 -7.74
CA ALA A 91 -4.52 -17.68 -9.16
C ALA A 91 -3.61 -16.58 -9.76
N TYR A 92 -3.95 -15.31 -9.53
CA TYR A 92 -3.17 -14.18 -10.03
C TYR A 92 -1.80 -14.08 -9.36
N GLY A 93 -1.67 -14.50 -8.09
CA GLY A 93 -0.40 -14.53 -7.37
C GLY A 93 0.60 -15.47 -8.05
N LYS A 94 0.17 -16.67 -8.43
CA LYS A 94 1.00 -17.64 -9.14
C LYS A 94 1.52 -17.09 -10.48
N GLU A 95 0.72 -16.27 -11.14
CA GLU A 95 1.02 -15.75 -12.48
C GLU A 95 1.91 -14.50 -12.45
N ILE A 96 1.64 -13.54 -11.55
CA ILE A 96 2.36 -12.25 -11.54
C ILE A 96 3.71 -12.32 -10.82
N LEU A 97 3.82 -13.13 -9.76
CA LEU A 97 5.01 -13.13 -8.91
C LEU A 97 6.32 -13.45 -9.61
N PRO A 98 6.41 -14.41 -10.55
CA PRO A 98 7.62 -14.63 -11.34
C PRO A 98 8.18 -13.34 -11.97
N ASN A 99 7.30 -12.41 -12.38
CA ASN A 99 7.70 -11.21 -13.09
C ASN A 99 8.12 -10.06 -12.16
N ILE A 100 7.48 -9.95 -10.99
CA ILE A 100 7.63 -8.79 -10.09
C ILE A 100 8.42 -9.07 -8.82
N TYR A 101 8.70 -10.34 -8.49
CA TYR A 101 9.31 -10.71 -7.20
C TYR A 101 10.66 -10.03 -6.96
N GLN A 102 11.47 -9.83 -8.00
CA GLN A 102 12.79 -9.21 -7.88
C GLN A 102 12.75 -7.68 -7.75
N LEU A 103 11.57 -7.05 -7.92
CA LEU A 103 11.45 -5.59 -7.87
C LEU A 103 11.71 -5.08 -6.44
N PRO A 104 12.66 -4.15 -6.23
CA PRO A 104 13.01 -3.65 -4.89
C PRO A 104 11.84 -2.99 -4.17
N GLN A 105 10.98 -2.28 -4.90
CA GLN A 105 9.79 -1.63 -4.34
C GLN A 105 8.74 -2.62 -3.85
N LEU A 106 8.72 -3.86 -4.34
CA LEU A 106 7.80 -4.88 -3.84
C LEU A 106 8.33 -5.43 -2.51
N VAL A 107 7.74 -5.01 -1.40
CA VAL A 107 8.20 -5.40 -0.05
C VAL A 107 7.38 -6.53 0.55
N GLY A 108 6.14 -6.69 0.12
CA GLY A 108 5.26 -7.69 0.68
C GLY A 108 4.15 -8.12 -0.28
N VAL A 109 3.81 -9.40 -0.25
CA VAL A 109 2.69 -9.98 -0.99
C VAL A 109 1.84 -10.81 -0.04
N TYR A 110 0.55 -10.49 0.01
CA TYR A 110 -0.45 -11.23 0.75
C TYR A 110 -1.36 -11.97 -0.23
N VAL A 111 -1.40 -13.30 -0.12
CA VAL A 111 -2.24 -14.12 -1.01
C VAL A 111 -3.60 -14.33 -0.35
N TYR A 112 -4.59 -13.56 -0.80
CA TYR A 112 -5.97 -13.68 -0.36
C TYR A 112 -6.63 -14.88 -1.05
N CYS A 113 -6.81 -15.97 -0.32
CA CYS A 113 -7.39 -17.19 -0.87
C CYS A 113 -8.15 -18.00 0.19
N LEU A 114 -9.30 -18.56 -0.23
CA LEU A 114 -10.07 -19.49 0.60
C LEU A 114 -9.46 -20.90 0.62
N ASN A 115 -8.78 -21.30 -0.46
CA ASN A 115 -8.18 -22.63 -0.60
C ASN A 115 -6.64 -22.54 -0.57
N LYS A 116 -6.06 -22.65 0.63
CA LYS A 116 -4.63 -22.42 0.86
C LYS A 116 -3.74 -23.50 0.23
N GLU A 117 -4.16 -24.76 0.32
CA GLU A 117 -3.33 -25.94 0.00
C GLU A 117 -2.78 -25.92 -1.43
N ILE A 118 -3.59 -25.45 -2.39
CA ILE A 118 -3.22 -25.37 -3.80
C ILE A 118 -2.10 -24.34 -4.03
N HIS A 119 -2.08 -23.27 -3.23
CA HIS A 119 -1.18 -22.13 -3.47
C HIS A 119 0.07 -22.12 -2.58
N GLU A 120 0.07 -22.87 -1.50
CA GLU A 120 1.24 -22.99 -0.61
C GLU A 120 2.48 -23.56 -1.32
N LYS A 121 2.29 -24.52 -2.25
CA LYS A 121 3.40 -25.16 -2.96
C LYS A 121 4.25 -24.16 -3.74
N TRP A 122 3.62 -23.25 -4.49
CA TRP A 122 4.35 -22.25 -5.28
C TRP A 122 4.80 -21.07 -4.41
N ALA A 123 4.03 -20.69 -3.39
CA ALA A 123 4.38 -19.57 -2.50
C ALA A 123 5.69 -19.81 -1.74
N LYS A 124 6.03 -21.07 -1.45
CA LYS A 124 7.31 -21.47 -0.86
C LYS A 124 8.54 -21.08 -1.68
N ASN A 125 8.38 -20.74 -2.96
CA ASN A 125 9.49 -20.24 -3.79
C ASN A 125 9.78 -18.74 -3.57
N TYR A 126 8.93 -18.04 -2.80
CA TYR A 126 8.94 -16.58 -2.65
C TYR A 126 8.89 -16.13 -1.17
N LYS A 127 9.42 -16.95 -0.26
CA LYS A 127 9.26 -16.80 1.20
C LYS A 127 9.70 -15.46 1.78
N ASN A 128 10.58 -14.72 1.10
CA ASN A 128 11.08 -13.43 1.61
C ASN A 128 10.08 -12.28 1.43
N LYS A 129 9.12 -12.42 0.52
CA LYS A 129 8.12 -11.37 0.23
C LYS A 129 6.69 -11.87 0.39
N VAL A 130 6.44 -13.16 0.21
CA VAL A 130 5.09 -13.72 0.36
C VAL A 130 4.82 -14.03 1.83
N GLY A 131 3.85 -13.29 2.38
CA GLY A 131 3.30 -13.52 3.71
C GLY A 131 2.32 -14.70 3.77
N PRO A 132 1.57 -14.85 4.86
CA PRO A 132 0.62 -15.94 5.01
C PRO A 132 -0.45 -15.94 3.91
N ILE A 133 -0.79 -17.12 3.41
CA ILE A 133 -1.96 -17.31 2.54
C ILE A 133 -3.19 -17.41 3.43
N GLY A 134 -4.25 -16.65 3.14
CA GLY A 134 -5.50 -16.83 3.86
C GLY A 134 -6.52 -15.71 3.72
N GLN A 135 -7.43 -15.66 4.69
CA GLN A 135 -8.55 -14.72 4.74
C GLN A 135 -8.22 -13.45 5.53
N GLU A 136 -9.16 -12.51 5.59
CA GLU A 136 -9.04 -11.18 6.23
C GLU A 136 -8.30 -11.19 7.58
N ILE A 137 -8.51 -12.20 8.43
CA ILE A 137 -7.93 -12.26 9.79
C ILE A 137 -6.39 -12.17 9.82
N PHE A 138 -5.70 -12.56 8.75
CA PHE A 138 -4.23 -12.53 8.68
C PHE A 138 -3.69 -11.26 8.02
N ILE A 139 -4.54 -10.41 7.43
CA ILE A 139 -4.10 -9.17 6.77
C ILE A 139 -3.52 -8.19 7.79
N ARG A 140 -4.18 -8.02 8.95
CA ARG A 140 -3.66 -7.20 10.05
C ARG A 140 -2.26 -7.64 10.48
N GLN A 141 -2.12 -8.93 10.77
CA GLN A 141 -0.85 -9.49 11.22
C GLN A 141 0.23 -9.26 10.17
N PHE A 142 -0.10 -9.48 8.89
CA PHE A 142 0.80 -9.21 7.79
C PHE A 142 1.23 -7.74 7.73
N PHE A 143 0.32 -6.77 7.84
CA PHE A 143 0.70 -5.35 7.82
C PHE A 143 1.53 -4.91 9.02
N LYS A 144 1.27 -5.49 10.20
CA LYS A 144 2.16 -5.32 11.35
C LYS A 144 3.58 -5.79 11.05
N THR A 145 3.75 -6.93 10.36
CA THR A 145 5.10 -7.39 9.95
C THR A 145 5.78 -6.44 8.97
N GLN A 146 5.02 -5.68 8.18
CA GLN A 146 5.54 -4.68 7.25
C GLN A 146 5.82 -3.32 7.92
N LYS A 147 5.60 -3.19 9.23
CA LYS A 147 5.74 -1.95 10.01
C LYS A 147 4.88 -0.79 9.47
N MET A 148 3.75 -1.10 8.84
CA MET A 148 2.79 -0.08 8.44
C MET A 148 2.06 0.45 9.68
N LYS A 149 1.83 1.78 9.74
CA LYS A 149 0.89 2.36 10.69
C LYS A 149 -0.51 1.85 10.31
N GLU A 150 -1.13 1.10 11.20
CA GLU A 150 -2.49 0.59 11.05
C GLU A 150 -3.44 1.48 11.85
N SER A 151 -4.70 1.62 11.43
CA SER A 151 -5.74 2.17 12.31
C SER A 151 -6.12 1.12 13.34
N ASP A 152 -6.36 1.53 14.59
CA ASP A 152 -6.66 0.60 15.69
C ASP A 152 -7.90 -0.28 15.43
N GLU A 153 -8.80 0.16 14.55
CA GLU A 153 -10.01 -0.56 14.15
C GLU A 153 -9.86 -1.39 12.86
N PHE A 154 -10.02 -2.70 13.00
CA PHE A 154 -10.06 -3.72 11.95
C PHE A 154 -10.56 -5.03 12.56
#